data_AF-A0A356Z9X0-F1
#
_entry.id   AF-A0A356Z9X0-F1
#
_cell.length_a   1.000
_cell.length_b   1.000
_cell.length_c   1.000
_cell.angle_alpha   90.00
_cell.angle_beta   90.00
_cell.angle_gamma   90.00
#
_symmetry.space_group_name_H-M   'P 1'
#
loop_
_entity.id
_entity.type
_entity.pdbx_description
1 polymer ?
#
loop_
_entity_poly.entity_id
_entity_poly.type
_entity_poly.pdbx_seq_one_letter_code
_entity_poly.pdbx_strand_id
1 'polypeptide(L)'
;MMITKDTIIRGLKNGLLITWDLSKIVVPVFFAVTFLKYTPVLPFISRHMAGLMHLVGLPGEAALPLVMGYFLNIYAAIGAL
;
A
#
# COMPACT_ATOMS: atom_id res chain seq x y z
N MET A 1 -15.53 34.08 13.33
CA MET A 1 -15.89 32.90 12.50
C MET A 1 -16.95 32.11 13.26
N MET A 2 -18.23 32.19 12.88
CA MET A 2 -19.30 31.44 13.59
C MET A 2 -19.45 30.06 12.95
N ILE A 3 -19.27 29.01 13.75
CA ILE A 3 -19.62 27.64 13.38
C ILE A 3 -21.13 27.50 13.58
N THR A 4 -21.90 27.61 12.51
CA THR A 4 -23.34 27.36 12.51
C THR A 4 -23.61 25.86 12.32
N LYS A 5 -24.78 25.36 12.74
CA LYS A 5 -25.22 23.97 12.48
C LYS A 5 -25.05 23.57 11.01
N ASP A 6 -25.35 24.49 10.09
CA ASP A 6 -25.18 24.27 8.66
C ASP A 6 -23.72 24.05 8.24
N THR A 7 -22.75 24.65 8.94
CA THR A 7 -21.32 24.44 8.70
C THR A 7 -20.92 23.00 9.02
N ILE A 8 -21.46 22.43 10.10
CA ILE A 8 -21.21 21.02 10.46
C ILE A 8 -21.86 20.07 9.44
N ILE A 9 -23.12 20.34 9.06
CA ILE A 9 -23.85 19.51 8.08
C ILE A 9 -23.14 19.52 6.72
N ARG A 10 -22.71 20.69 6.25
CA ARG A 10 -21.94 20.82 5.01
C ARG A 10 -20.60 20.09 5.09
N GLY A 11 -19.87 20.25 6.21
CA GLY A 11 -18.61 19.56 6.43
C GLY A 11 -18.76 18.04 6.39
N LEU A 12 -19.77 17.50 7.09
CA LEU A 12 -20.04 16.06 7.10
C LEU A 12 -20.44 15.54 5.72
N LYS A 13 -21.33 16.25 5.00
CA LYS A 13 -21.74 15.89 3.64
C LYS A 13 -20.55 15.87 2.67
N ASN A 14 -19.72 16.90 2.71
CA ASN A 14 -18.52 16.97 1.87
C ASN A 14 -17.51 15.88 2.23
N GLY A 15 -17.31 15.62 3.52
CA GLY A 15 -16.47 14.51 3.99
C GLY A 15 -16.95 13.17 3.44
N LEU A 16 -18.25 12.86 3.56
CA LEU A 16 -18.85 11.64 3.02
C LEU A 16 -18.69 11.52 1.50
N LEU A 17 -18.86 12.62 0.76
CA LEU A 17 -18.66 12.63 -0.69
C LEU A 17 -17.21 12.33 -1.07
N ILE A 18 -16.25 12.97 -0.40
CA ILE A 18 -14.82 12.74 -0.64
C ILE A 18 -14.44 11.30 -0.25
N THR A 19 -14.89 10.81 0.90
CA THR A 19 -14.67 9.42 1.31
C THR A 19 -15.24 8.47 0.27
N TRP A 20 -16.45 8.71 -0.23
CA TRP A 20 -17.07 7.88 -1.27
C TRP A 20 -16.25 7.86 -2.56
N ASP A 21 -15.72 9.01 -2.99
CA ASP A 21 -14.90 9.10 -4.20
C ASP A 21 -13.54 8.41 -4.02
N LEU A 22 -12.90 8.57 -2.87
CA LEU A 22 -11.66 7.86 -2.55
C LEU A 22 -11.88 6.34 -2.43
N SER A 23 -12.97 5.91 -1.80
CA SER A 23 -13.29 4.49 -1.63
C SER A 23 -13.38 3.75 -2.96
N LYS A 24 -13.87 4.38 -4.02
CA LYS A 24 -13.92 3.77 -5.37
C LYS A 24 -12.54 3.39 -5.90
N ILE A 25 -11.46 4.05 -5.45
CA ILE A 25 -10.08 3.75 -5.85
C ILE A 25 -9.40 2.89 -4.79
N VAL A 26 -9.52 3.27 -3.52
CA VAL A 26 -8.86 2.61 -2.39
C VAL A 26 -9.35 1.16 -2.25
N VAL A 27 -10.65 0.90 -2.39
CA VAL A 27 -11.21 -0.44 -2.20
C VAL A 27 -10.68 -1.42 -3.26
N PRO A 28 -10.76 -1.16 -4.58
CA PRO A 28 -10.18 -2.04 -5.58
C PRO A 28 -8.67 -2.26 -5.42
N VAL A 29 -7.91 -1.19 -5.14
CA VAL A 29 -6.46 -1.29 -4.89
C VAL A 29 -6.18 -2.17 -3.67
N PHE A 30 -6.93 -1.99 -2.58
CA PHE A 30 -6.80 -2.79 -1.38
C PHE A 30 -7.08 -4.27 -1.64
N PHE A 31 -8.12 -4.59 -2.43
CA PHE A 31 -8.39 -5.96 -2.86
C PHE A 31 -7.23 -6.55 -3.69
N ALA A 32 -6.70 -5.80 -4.65
CA ALA A 32 -5.57 -6.24 -5.47
C ALA A 32 -4.32 -6.51 -4.61
N VAL A 33 -3.98 -5.59 -3.70
CA VAL A 33 -2.87 -5.73 -2.76
C VAL A 33 -3.08 -6.92 -1.82
N THR A 34 -4.32 -7.13 -1.36
CA THR A 34 -4.68 -8.28 -0.51
C THR A 34 -4.47 -9.59 -1.25
N PHE A 35 -4.92 -9.68 -2.51
CA PHE A 35 -4.67 -10.86 -3.34
C PHE A 35 -3.18 -11.11 -3.55
N LEU A 36 -2.41 -10.04 -3.81
CA LEU A 36 -0.96 -10.12 -3.97
C LEU A 36 -0.25 -10.58 -2.69
N LYS A 37 -0.77 -10.20 -1.51
CA LYS A 37 -0.26 -10.62 -0.20
C LYS A 37 -0.49 -12.11 0.07
N TYR A 38 -1.64 -12.66 -0.32
CA TYR A 38 -1.98 -14.06 -0.09
C TYR A 38 -1.48 -15.01 -1.18
N THR A 39 -0.95 -14.47 -2.28
CA THR A 39 -0.34 -15.27 -3.36
C THR A 39 1.18 -15.28 -3.24
N PRO A 40 1.87 -16.35 -3.68
CA PRO A 40 3.33 -16.45 -3.63
C PRO A 40 4.04 -15.60 -4.72
N VAL A 41 3.34 -14.62 -5.30
CA VAL A 41 3.83 -13.76 -6.40
C VAL A 41 4.99 -12.88 -5.90
N LEU A 42 4.89 -12.31 -4.70
CA LEU A 42 5.93 -11.42 -4.17
C LEU A 42 7.27 -12.15 -3.91
N PRO A 43 7.31 -13.33 -3.26
CA PRO A 43 8.53 -14.14 -3.18
C PRO A 43 9.08 -14.54 -4.55
N PHE A 44 8.22 -14.82 -5.53
CA PHE A 44 8.66 -15.14 -6.89
C PHE A 44 9.40 -13.95 -7.52
N ILE A 45 8.81 -12.74 -7.46
CA ILE A 45 9.44 -11.51 -7.94
C ILE A 45 10.74 -11.24 -7.20
N SER A 46 10.75 -11.39 -5.87
CA SER A 46 11.94 -11.21 -5.04
C SER A 46 13.11 -12.10 -5.47
N ARG A 47 12.88 -13.36 -5.85
CA ARG A 47 13.94 -14.25 -6.34
C ARG A 47 14.57 -13.74 -7.64
N HIS A 48 13.78 -13.14 -8.53
CA HIS A 48 14.30 -12.52 -9.76
C HIS A 48 15.07 -11.23 -9.44
N MET A 49 14.60 -10.47 -8.46
CA MET A 49 15.29 -9.25 -8.00
C MET A 49 16.55 -9.53 -7.17
N ALA A 50 16.73 -10.72 -6.60
CA ALA A 50 17.94 -11.08 -5.86
C ALA A 50 19.22 -10.93 -6.71
N GLY A 51 19.15 -11.28 -8.00
CA GLY A 51 20.25 -11.05 -8.94
C GLY A 51 20.60 -9.57 -9.12
N LEU A 52 19.60 -8.68 -9.09
CA LEU A 52 19.80 -7.23 -9.15
C LEU A 52 20.38 -6.67 -7.86
N MET A 53 20.07 -7.26 -6.70
CA MET A 53 20.64 -6.85 -5.41
C MET A 53 22.17 -7.00 -5.40
N HIS A 54 22.69 -8.07 -6.00
CA HIS A 54 24.14 -8.26 -6.12
C HIS A 54 24.81 -7.18 -6.98
N LEU A 55 24.14 -6.65 -8.02
CA LEU A 55 24.68 -5.57 -8.85
C LEU A 55 24.86 -4.27 -8.06
N VAL A 56 23.99 -4.03 -7.07
CA VAL A 56 24.06 -2.85 -6.19
C VAL A 56 24.82 -3.12 -4.88
N GLY A 57 25.43 -4.30 -4.74
CA GLY A 57 26.22 -4.68 -3.56
C GLY A 57 25.40 -5.06 -2.32
N LEU A 58 24.11 -5.37 -2.48
CA LEU A 58 23.22 -5.79 -1.39
C LEU A 58 23.08 -7.32 -1.31
N PRO A 59 22.80 -7.87 -0.13
CA PRO A 59 22.42 -9.28 0.02
C PRO A 59 21.17 -9.61 -0.81
N GLY A 60 21.13 -10.81 -1.41
CA GLY A 60 19.98 -11.24 -2.22
C GLY A 60 18.68 -11.32 -1.40
N GLU A 61 18.81 -11.56 -0.11
CA GLU A 61 17.75 -11.59 0.89
C GLU A 61 17.06 -10.23 1.05
N ALA A 62 17.77 -9.12 0.80
CA ALA A 62 17.22 -7.76 0.86
C ALA A 62 16.16 -7.49 -0.23
N ALA A 63 16.09 -8.33 -1.27
CA ALA A 63 15.08 -8.21 -2.32
C ALA A 63 13.66 -8.41 -1.78
N LEU A 64 13.48 -9.28 -0.77
CA LEU A 64 12.14 -9.61 -0.27
C LEU A 64 11.51 -8.46 0.51
N PRO A 65 12.18 -7.86 1.52
CA PRO A 65 11.71 -6.63 2.17
C PRO A 65 11.46 -5.50 1.18
N LEU A 66 12.33 -5.33 0.18
CA LEU A 66 12.19 -4.28 -0.83
C LEU A 66 10.90 -4.46 -1.65
N VAL A 67 10.68 -5.66 -2.19
CA VAL A 67 9.49 -6.00 -2.96
C VAL A 67 8.23 -5.88 -2.10
N MET A 68 8.23 -6.38 -0.87
CA MET A 68 7.09 -6.22 0.03
C MET A 68 6.79 -4.75 0.35
N GLY A 69 7.82 -3.93 0.51
CA GLY A 69 7.70 -2.49 0.74
C GLY A 69 7.04 -1.75 -0.41
N TYR A 70 7.47 -2.03 -1.64
CA TYR A 70 6.95 -1.39 -2.85
C TYR A 70 5.52 -1.82 -3.19
N PHE A 71 5.19 -3.11 -3.02
CA PHE A 71 3.91 -3.66 -3.48
C PHE A 71 2.83 -3.72 -2.41
N LEU A 72 3.20 -3.82 -1.13
CA LEU A 72 2.24 -3.89 -0.02
C LEU A 72 2.25 -2.61 0.80
N ASN A 73 3.34 -2.35 1.52
CA ASN A 73 3.63 -1.15 2.31
C ASN A 73 4.92 -1.36 3.14
N ILE A 74 5.41 -0.27 3.74
CA ILE A 74 6.59 -0.29 4.60
C ILE A 74 6.47 -1.18 5.84
N TYR A 75 5.26 -1.41 6.38
CA TYR A 75 5.09 -2.31 7.53
C TYR A 75 5.31 -3.77 7.14
N ALA A 76 4.93 -4.16 5.92
CA ALA A 76 5.22 -5.48 5.38
C ALA A 76 6.71 -5.67 5.13
N ALA A 77 7.41 -4.64 4.64
CA ALA A 77 8.87 -4.68 4.49
C ALA A 77 9.59 -4.91 5.82
N ILE A 78 9.19 -4.17 6.86
CA ILE A 78 9.78 -4.29 8.20
C ILE A 78 9.58 -5.71 8.76
N GLY A 79 8.41 -6.31 8.54
CA GLY A 79 8.15 -7.69 8.99
C GLY A 79 8.91 -8.78 8.24
N ALA A 80 9.57 -8.43 7.12
CA ALA A 80 10.36 -9.35 6.30
C ALA A 80 11.87 -9.21 6.52
N LEU A 81 12.31 -8.19 7.25
CA LEU A 81 13.69 -8.02 7.73
C LEU A 81 13.95 -8.96 8.91
#